data_AF-A0A1Q2KVF7-F1
#
_entry.id   AF-A0A1Q2KVF7-F1
#
_cell.length_a   1.000
_cell.length_b   1.000
_cell.length_c   1.000
_cell.angle_alpha   90.00
_cell.angle_beta   90.00
_cell.angle_gamma   90.00
#
_symmetry.space_group_name_H-M   'P 1'
#
loop_
_entity.id
_entity.type
_entity.pdbx_description
1 polymer ?
#
loop_
_entity_poly.entity_id
_entity_poly.type
_entity_poly.pdbx_seq_one_letter_code
_entity_poly.pdbx_strand_id
1 'polypeptide(L)'
;MKRLTGRFAVASLVLIGLTACGEEEAQETEVAAAEDTHEAETGGGLPVTWIVHEGDKYTFIEIVPKEDIDMEQVVSTGTFTNMGDGMKFGEEILQYEKDGSLFVIDNTGPTEQWAKFTLK
;
A
#
# COMPACT_ATOMS: atom_id res chain seq x y z
N MET A 1 18.85 -19.87 41.39
CA MET A 1 17.54 -20.27 40.82
C MET A 1 16.45 -19.54 41.60
N LYS A 2 15.89 -18.45 41.04
CA LYS A 2 14.87 -17.60 41.69
C LYS A 2 13.50 -17.97 41.12
N ARG A 3 12.55 -18.27 42.01
CA ARG A 3 11.22 -18.81 41.67
C ARG A 3 10.29 -17.70 41.17
N LEU A 4 9.75 -17.92 39.97
CA LEU A 4 8.64 -17.18 39.35
C LEU A 4 7.34 -17.43 40.13
N THR A 5 6.65 -16.38 40.56
CA THR A 5 5.20 -16.44 40.82
C THR A 5 4.58 -15.07 40.53
N GLY A 6 3.92 -14.95 39.38
CA GLY A 6 3.12 -13.78 39.00
C GLY A 6 1.77 -14.27 38.49
N ARG A 7 0.71 -13.87 39.20
CA ARG A 7 -0.63 -14.46 39.23
C ARG A 7 -1.43 -14.18 37.96
N PHE A 8 -2.16 -15.19 37.50
CA PHE A 8 -3.32 -15.07 36.61
C PHE A 8 -4.35 -14.11 37.23
N ALA A 9 -4.83 -13.14 36.45
CA ALA A 9 -6.02 -12.38 36.75
C ALA A 9 -7.03 -12.58 35.60
N VAL A 10 -8.23 -12.99 36.00
CA VAL A 10 -9.34 -13.48 35.20
C VAL A 10 -10.33 -12.32 34.93
N ALA A 11 -10.84 -12.30 33.69
CA ALA A 11 -12.14 -11.86 33.18
C ALA A 11 -12.97 -10.76 33.87
N SER A 12 -13.50 -9.85 33.04
CA SER A 12 -14.78 -9.13 33.16
C SER A 12 -15.10 -8.61 31.74
N LEU A 13 -15.99 -9.17 30.91
CA LEU A 13 -17.46 -9.34 30.92
C LEU A 13 -18.28 -8.03 30.95
N VAL A 14 -19.22 -7.96 29.99
CA VAL A 14 -20.43 -7.11 29.81
C VAL A 14 -20.21 -5.61 29.48
N LEU A 15 -20.96 -4.93 28.60
CA LEU A 15 -22.38 -5.03 28.23
C LEU A 15 -22.65 -4.53 26.80
N ILE A 16 -23.61 -5.17 26.13
CA ILE A 16 -24.29 -4.71 24.91
C ILE A 16 -25.23 -3.56 25.29
N GLY A 17 -25.12 -2.42 24.60
CA GLY A 17 -26.11 -1.35 24.61
C GLY A 17 -26.72 -1.19 23.22
N LEU A 18 -27.90 -1.77 23.01
CA LEU A 18 -28.82 -1.36 21.95
C LEU A 18 -29.66 -0.19 22.45
N THR A 19 -30.22 0.55 21.50
CA THR A 19 -31.28 1.58 21.61
C THR A 19 -30.82 3.03 21.82
N ALA A 20 -30.82 3.80 20.73
CA ALA A 20 -31.61 5.03 20.62
C ALA A 20 -31.69 5.43 19.14
N CYS A 21 -32.87 5.22 18.55
CA CYS A 21 -33.29 5.86 17.31
C CYS A 21 -33.61 7.32 17.67
N GLY A 22 -32.99 8.27 17.00
CA GLY A 22 -33.19 9.71 17.19
C GLY A 22 -32.76 10.42 15.93
N GLU A 23 -33.76 10.92 15.21
CA GLU A 23 -33.69 11.61 13.92
C GLU A 23 -33.61 13.13 14.16
N GLU A 24 -32.91 13.82 13.25
CA GLU A 24 -32.78 15.29 13.05
C GLU A 24 -31.93 16.05 14.11
N GLU A 25 -30.98 16.94 13.77
CA GLU A 25 -30.85 17.82 12.62
C GLU A 25 -29.37 18.29 12.45
N ALA A 26 -29.09 18.84 11.27
CA ALA A 26 -27.79 19.11 10.65
C ALA A 26 -26.77 19.96 11.42
N GLN A 27 -25.48 19.59 11.33
CA GLN A 27 -24.38 20.40 10.80
C GLN A 27 -23.06 19.62 10.94
N GLU A 28 -22.55 19.07 9.84
CA GLU A 28 -21.17 18.58 9.80
C GLU A 28 -20.53 18.96 8.46
N THR A 29 -19.59 19.89 8.58
CA THR A 29 -18.28 19.90 7.92
C THR A 29 -18.22 19.43 6.48
N GLU A 30 -18.11 20.39 5.58
CA GLU A 30 -17.60 20.21 4.22
C GLU A 30 -16.13 19.75 4.28
N VAL A 31 -15.91 18.43 4.30
CA VAL A 31 -14.62 17.82 3.95
C VAL A 31 -14.76 17.32 2.52
N ALA A 32 -14.54 18.23 1.57
CA ALA A 32 -14.52 17.91 0.15
C ALA A 32 -13.07 18.00 -0.36
N ALA A 33 -12.38 16.87 -0.31
CA ALA A 33 -11.35 16.52 -1.29
C ALA A 33 -11.28 15.00 -1.32
N ALA A 34 -12.00 14.44 -2.29
CA ALA A 34 -12.08 13.02 -2.56
C ALA A 34 -10.66 12.42 -2.65
N GLU A 35 -10.37 11.45 -1.79
CA GLU A 35 -9.40 10.40 -2.12
C GLU A 35 -10.03 9.60 -3.27
N ASP A 36 -9.75 10.05 -4.48
CA ASP A 36 -9.96 9.27 -5.70
C ASP A 36 -8.98 8.11 -5.68
N THR A 37 -9.36 7.06 -4.93
CA THR A 37 -8.66 5.79 -4.98
C THR A 37 -9.14 5.11 -6.25
N HIS A 38 -8.46 5.38 -7.36
CA HIS A 38 -8.59 4.58 -8.57
C HIS A 38 -8.18 3.14 -8.22
N GLU A 39 -9.16 2.31 -7.88
CA GLU A 39 -9.02 0.86 -7.91
C GLU A 39 -8.76 0.48 -9.37
N ALA A 40 -7.48 0.36 -9.72
CA ALA A 40 -7.08 -0.20 -11.00
C ALA A 40 -7.58 -1.64 -11.07
N GLU A 41 -8.66 -1.87 -11.83
CA GLU A 41 -9.11 -3.19 -12.22
C GLU A 41 -8.07 -3.82 -13.17
N THR A 42 -6.97 -4.35 -12.62
CA THR A 42 -6.04 -5.18 -13.37
C THR A 42 -6.48 -6.64 -13.28
N GLY A 43 -6.98 -7.16 -14.40
CA GLY A 43 -7.32 -8.57 -14.55
C GLY A 43 -6.10 -9.46 -14.28
N GLY A 44 -6.16 -10.24 -13.21
CA GLY A 44 -5.31 -11.42 -13.01
C GLY A 44 -3.84 -11.18 -12.63
N GLY A 45 -3.47 -9.98 -12.16
CA GLY A 45 -2.15 -9.73 -11.59
C GLY A 45 -2.03 -10.23 -10.14
N LEU A 46 -0.84 -10.67 -9.73
CA LEU A 46 -0.52 -10.87 -8.30
C LEU A 46 -0.83 -9.59 -7.52
N PRO A 47 -1.21 -9.65 -6.23
CA PRO A 47 -1.49 -8.45 -5.47
C PRO A 47 -0.23 -7.56 -5.46
N VAL A 48 -0.39 -6.30 -5.86
CA VAL A 48 0.65 -5.27 -5.83
C VAL A 48 0.37 -4.39 -4.62
N THR A 49 1.18 -4.50 -3.57
CA THR A 49 0.86 -3.84 -2.28
C THR A 49 2.04 -3.09 -1.67
N TRP A 50 3.23 -3.67 -1.66
CA TRP A 50 4.44 -3.03 -1.12
C TRP A 50 5.70 -3.76 -1.58
N ILE A 51 6.83 -3.06 -1.51
CA ILE A 51 8.17 -3.61 -1.73
C ILE A 51 9.13 -3.11 -0.65
N VAL A 52 10.21 -3.85 -0.41
CA VAL A 52 11.33 -3.36 0.41
C VAL A 52 12.51 -3.04 -0.50
N HIS A 53 12.97 -1.79 -0.43
CA HIS A 53 14.12 -1.29 -1.17
C HIS A 53 15.06 -0.57 -0.20
N GLU A 54 16.33 -0.96 -0.20
CA GLU A 54 17.37 -0.40 0.70
C GLU A 54 17.02 -0.46 2.21
N GLY A 55 16.18 -1.40 2.61
CA GLY A 55 15.75 -1.60 3.99
C GLY A 55 14.47 -0.84 4.37
N ASP A 56 13.98 0.03 3.50
CA ASP A 56 12.75 0.79 3.67
C ASP A 56 11.57 0.14 2.97
N LYS A 57 10.38 0.25 3.57
CA LYS A 57 9.15 -0.28 3.01
C LYS A 57 8.45 0.80 2.18
N TYR A 58 8.36 0.57 0.87
CA TYR A 58 7.60 1.40 -0.05
C TYR A 58 6.21 0.80 -0.25
N THR A 59 5.18 1.65 -0.24
CA THR A 59 3.79 1.23 -0.40
C THR A 59 3.33 1.52 -1.81
N PHE A 60 2.57 0.59 -2.38
CA PHE A 60 1.93 0.77 -3.67
C PHE A 60 0.98 1.97 -3.65
N ILE A 61 0.98 2.73 -4.75
CA ILE A 61 0.12 3.88 -4.96
C ILE A 61 -0.87 3.59 -6.09
N GLU A 62 -0.35 3.31 -7.28
CA GLU A 62 -1.16 3.17 -8.49
C GLU A 62 -0.40 2.41 -9.60
N ILE A 63 -1.13 2.00 -10.64
CA ILE A 63 -0.58 1.51 -11.90
C ILE A 63 -0.56 2.68 -12.88
N VAL A 64 0.63 3.00 -13.40
CA VAL A 64 0.84 4.11 -14.33
C VAL A 64 1.15 3.55 -15.73
N PRO A 65 0.48 4.01 -16.80
CA PRO A 65 0.89 3.70 -18.16
C PRO A 65 2.31 4.22 -18.42
N LYS A 66 3.16 3.44 -19.08
CA LYS A 66 4.54 3.87 -19.37
C LYS A 66 4.60 5.19 -20.13
N GLU A 67 3.65 5.43 -21.02
CA GLU A 67 3.54 6.66 -21.80
C GLU A 67 3.35 7.94 -20.94
N ASP A 68 2.87 7.80 -19.70
CA ASP A 68 2.69 8.91 -18.76
C ASP A 68 3.92 9.15 -17.87
N ILE A 69 4.96 8.31 -18.01
CA ILE A 69 6.21 8.41 -17.24
C ILE A 69 7.26 9.14 -18.06
N ASP A 70 7.88 10.15 -17.46
CA ASP A 70 9.06 10.81 -18.04
C ASP A 70 10.28 9.87 -17.95
N MET A 71 10.49 9.06 -18.99
CA MET A 71 11.51 8.02 -19.04
C MET A 71 12.94 8.55 -18.90
N GLU A 72 13.19 9.84 -19.16
CA GLU A 72 14.52 10.45 -18.97
C GLU A 72 14.89 10.58 -17.49
N GLN A 73 13.90 10.52 -16.60
CA GLN A 73 14.07 10.60 -15.15
C GLN A 73 14.03 9.21 -14.48
N VAL A 74 13.90 8.12 -15.25
CA VAL A 74 13.89 6.75 -14.73
C VAL A 74 15.28 6.15 -14.82
N VAL A 75 15.78 5.67 -13.68
CA VAL A 75 17.08 5.00 -13.58
C VAL A 75 16.95 3.60 -13.01
N SER A 76 17.79 2.69 -13.51
CA SER A 76 17.93 1.35 -12.93
C SER A 76 18.61 1.44 -11.56
N THR A 77 18.03 0.81 -10.55
CA THR A 77 18.66 0.69 -9.23
C THR A 77 19.62 -0.51 -9.16
N GLY A 78 19.54 -1.45 -10.11
CA GLY A 78 20.22 -2.75 -10.04
C GLY A 78 19.72 -3.67 -8.91
N THR A 79 18.61 -3.31 -8.26
CA THR A 79 17.96 -4.13 -7.23
C THR A 79 16.67 -4.75 -7.75
N PHE A 80 16.24 -5.83 -7.11
CA PHE A 80 15.10 -6.63 -7.52
C PHE A 80 14.20 -6.90 -6.33
N THR A 81 12.91 -7.10 -6.59
CA THR A 81 11.90 -7.45 -5.59
C THR A 81 12.27 -8.77 -4.90
N ASN A 82 12.05 -8.81 -3.58
CA ASN A 82 12.46 -9.91 -2.72
C ASN A 82 11.34 -10.93 -2.48
N MET A 83 11.73 -12.13 -2.08
CA MET A 83 10.76 -13.13 -1.63
C MET A 83 10.14 -12.66 -0.31
N GLY A 84 8.82 -12.44 -0.32
CA GLY A 84 8.09 -11.88 0.81
C GLY A 84 7.60 -10.46 0.59
N ASP A 85 8.07 -9.76 -0.45
CA ASP A 85 7.45 -8.52 -0.91
C ASP A 85 5.99 -8.77 -1.28
N GLY A 86 5.18 -7.72 -1.20
CA GLY A 86 3.79 -7.73 -1.59
C GLY A 86 3.61 -7.65 -3.11
N MET A 87 4.47 -8.32 -3.88
CA MET A 87 4.44 -8.43 -5.34
C MET A 87 5.26 -9.63 -5.85
N LYS A 88 5.38 -9.79 -7.18
CA LYS A 88 6.16 -10.87 -7.81
C LYS A 88 7.67 -10.73 -7.50
N PHE A 89 8.31 -11.84 -7.15
CA PHE A 89 9.75 -11.93 -6.88
C PHE A 89 10.61 -11.79 -8.14
N GLY A 90 11.75 -11.12 -8.03
CA GLY A 90 12.78 -11.04 -9.06
C GLY A 90 12.50 -10.01 -10.16
N GLU A 91 11.58 -9.08 -9.93
CA GLU A 91 11.28 -7.98 -10.84
C GLU A 91 12.19 -6.78 -10.51
N GLU A 92 12.69 -6.09 -11.52
CA GLU A 92 13.61 -4.96 -11.31
C GLU A 92 12.90 -3.76 -10.68
N ILE A 93 13.55 -3.16 -9.69
CA ILE A 93 13.11 -1.90 -9.07
C ILE A 93 13.82 -0.75 -9.78
N LEU A 94 13.04 0.18 -10.31
CA LEU A 94 13.50 1.38 -10.98
C LEU A 94 13.21 2.59 -10.10
N GLN A 95 14.05 3.61 -10.14
CA GLN A 95 13.86 4.84 -9.37
C GLN A 95 13.52 6.00 -10.30
N TYR A 96 12.56 6.82 -9.90
CA TYR A 96 12.21 8.06 -10.55
C TYR A 96 12.91 9.23 -9.86
N GLU A 97 13.91 9.83 -10.51
CA GLU A 97 14.78 10.84 -9.90
C GLU A 97 14.02 12.11 -9.46
N LYS A 98 12.90 12.42 -10.12
CA LYS A 98 12.12 13.64 -9.88
C LYS A 98 11.52 13.70 -8.48
N ASP A 99 10.98 12.58 -7.97
CA ASP A 99 10.26 12.54 -6.68
C ASP A 99 10.73 11.41 -5.75
N GLY A 100 11.67 10.57 -6.19
CA GLY A 100 12.18 9.44 -5.42
C GLY A 100 11.24 8.24 -5.34
N SER A 101 10.12 8.26 -6.09
CA SER A 101 9.26 7.08 -6.22
C SER A 101 9.97 5.93 -6.89
N LEU A 102 9.49 4.72 -6.61
CA LEU A 102 9.98 3.49 -7.21
C LEU A 102 8.94 2.96 -8.18
N PHE A 103 9.43 2.37 -9.27
CA PHE A 103 8.62 1.68 -10.24
C PHE A 103 9.04 0.22 -10.37
N VAL A 104 8.07 -0.65 -10.63
CA VAL A 104 8.32 -2.00 -11.11
C VAL A 104 7.42 -2.27 -12.30
N ILE A 105 7.98 -2.86 -13.36
CA ILE A 105 7.25 -3.10 -14.61
C ILE A 105 6.18 -4.18 -14.38
N ASP A 106 4.94 -3.84 -14.74
CA ASP A 106 3.79 -4.74 -14.79
C ASP A 106 3.39 -5.00 -16.25
N ASN A 107 3.64 -6.23 -16.71
CA ASN A 107 3.30 -6.69 -18.05
C ASN A 107 2.09 -7.63 -18.08
N THR A 108 1.18 -7.51 -17.10
CA THR A 108 -0.03 -8.35 -17.04
C THR A 108 -1.13 -7.87 -18.00
N GLY A 109 -1.10 -6.61 -18.41
CA GLY A 109 -2.05 -5.99 -19.33
C GLY A 109 -1.67 -6.08 -20.82
N PRO A 110 -2.56 -5.62 -21.73
CA PRO A 110 -2.29 -5.55 -23.16
C PRO A 110 -1.27 -4.45 -23.54
N THR A 111 -0.96 -3.55 -22.61
CA THR A 111 0.01 -2.46 -22.73
C THR A 111 1.02 -2.54 -21.58
N GLU A 112 2.20 -1.97 -21.78
CA GLU A 112 3.23 -1.90 -20.73
C GLU A 112 2.80 -0.90 -19.65
N GLN A 113 2.62 -1.39 -18.42
CA GLN A 113 2.18 -0.61 -17.27
C GLN A 113 3.18 -0.77 -16.13
N TRP A 114 3.25 0.19 -15.24
CA TRP A 114 4.29 0.25 -14.22
C TRP A 114 3.64 0.51 -12.86
N ALA A 115 3.95 -0.33 -11.88
CA ALA A 115 3.48 -0.16 -10.51
C ALA A 115 4.32 0.91 -9.81
N LYS A 116 3.67 1.99 -9.34
CA LYS A 116 4.32 3.08 -8.59
C LYS A 116 4.28 2.81 -7.09
N PHE A 117 5.40 3.04 -6.42
CA PHE A 117 5.54 2.92 -4.97
C PHE A 117 6.19 4.17 -4.38
N THR A 118 5.77 4.56 -3.18
CA THR A 118 6.39 5.67 -2.43
C THR A 118 6.68 5.27 -0.99
N LEU A 119 7.65 5.95 -0.39
CA LEU A 119 7.92 5.85 1.03
C LEU A 119 6.74 6.47 1.81
N LYS A 120 6.26 5.79 2.86
CA LYS A 120 5.24 6.30 3.78
C LYS A 120 5.85 6.73 5.10
#